data_AF-A0A0S8AQU1-F1
#
_entry.id   AF-A0A0S8AQU1-F1
#
_cell.length_a   1.000
_cell.length_b   1.000
_cell.length_c   1.000
_cell.angle_alpha   90.00
_cell.angle_beta   90.00
_cell.angle_gamma   90.00
#
_symmetry.space_group_name_H-M   'P 1'
#
loop_
_entity.id
_entity.type
_entity.pdbx_description
1 polymer ?
#
loop_
_entity_poly.entity_id
_entity_poly.type
_entity_poly.pdbx_seq_one_letter_code
_entity_poly.pdbx_strand_id
1 'polypeptide(L)'
;MSREIIAYLKLLHGGFNTGILLLFVYQGILGLKIRRTDTRPFDVIRRHRKIGPVAAVLGASGFMAGMTVLYLDAGYLVKYPLHFTTGLIIVVLIMTTWIISTKIKGADSAWRDRHYRIGISIIMLYFIQAILGLGILL
;
A
#
# COMPACT_ATOMS: atom_id res chain seq x y z
N MET A 1 -13.07 5.25 -25.71
CA MET A 1 -13.38 3.99 -25.00
C MET A 1 -14.82 4.05 -24.52
N SER A 2 -15.57 2.93 -24.46
CA SER A 2 -16.97 2.99 -24.00
C SER A 2 -17.04 3.31 -22.50
N ARG A 3 -18.14 3.94 -22.07
CA ARG A 3 -18.37 4.30 -20.66
C ARG A 3 -18.39 3.06 -19.74
N GLU A 4 -18.90 1.95 -20.25
CA GLU A 4 -18.94 0.67 -19.53
C GLU A 4 -17.55 0.12 -19.23
N ILE A 5 -16.63 0.16 -20.21
CA ILE A 5 -15.25 -0.30 -20.00
C ILE A 5 -14.57 0.56 -18.92
N ILE A 6 -14.78 1.88 -18.93
CA ILE A 6 -14.25 2.77 -17.88
C ILE A 6 -14.80 2.40 -16.51
N ALA A 7 -16.10 2.12 -16.40
CA ALA A 7 -16.73 1.73 -15.15
C ALA A 7 -16.12 0.42 -14.60
N TYR A 8 -15.92 -0.58 -15.46
CA TYR A 8 -15.25 -1.83 -15.07
C TYR A 8 -13.80 -1.61 -14.65
N LEU A 9 -13.06 -0.75 -15.34
CA LEU A 9 -11.69 -0.43 -14.96
C LEU A 9 -11.60 0.28 -13.60
N LYS A 10 -12.54 1.18 -13.29
CA LYS A 10 -12.66 1.83 -11.98
C LYS A 10 -12.96 0.81 -10.88
N LEU A 11 -13.90 -0.11 -11.12
CA LEU A 11 -14.22 -1.20 -10.20
C LEU A 11 -13.02 -2.13 -9.98
N LEU A 12 -12.34 -2.53 -11.06
CA LEU A 12 -11.16 -3.38 -10.99
C LEU A 12 -10.03 -2.71 -10.21
N HIS A 13 -9.76 -1.42 -10.45
CA HIS A 13 -8.79 -0.64 -9.70
C HIS A 13 -9.14 -0.56 -8.21
N GLY A 14 -10.40 -0.30 -7.87
CA GLY A 14 -10.88 -0.26 -6.48
C GLY A 14 -10.77 -1.62 -5.78
N GLY A 15 -11.20 -2.69 -6.45
CA GLY A 15 -11.10 -4.07 -5.96
C GLY A 15 -9.65 -4.52 -5.77
N PHE A 16 -8.77 -4.22 -6.74
CA PHE A 16 -7.34 -4.48 -6.63
C PHE A 16 -6.74 -3.79 -5.40
N ASN A 17 -6.97 -2.48 -5.24
CA ASN A 17 -6.41 -1.71 -4.11
C ASN A 17 -7.00 -2.12 -2.76
N THR A 18 -8.24 -2.62 -2.72
CA THR A 18 -8.80 -3.26 -1.52
C THR A 18 -7.97 -4.49 -1.14
N GLY A 19 -7.63 -5.34 -2.12
CA GLY A 19 -6.72 -6.47 -1.92
C GLY A 19 -5.35 -6.04 -1.40
N ILE A 20 -4.81 -4.94 -1.93
CA ILE A 20 -3.53 -4.38 -1.47
C ILE A 20 -3.60 -3.85 -0.04
N LEU A 21 -4.67 -3.14 0.34
CA LEU A 21 -4.90 -2.73 1.72
C LEU A 21 -4.90 -3.94 2.66
N LEU A 22 -5.63 -5.01 2.32
CA LEU A 22 -5.65 -6.25 3.11
C LEU A 22 -4.26 -6.88 3.21
N LEU A 23 -3.48 -6.85 2.13
CA LEU A 23 -2.09 -7.33 2.11
C LEU A 23 -1.20 -6.53 3.06
N PHE A 24 -1.32 -5.20 3.09
CA PHE A 24 -0.58 -4.35 4.04
C PHE A 24 -1.02 -4.55 5.49
N VAL A 25 -2.31 -4.74 5.75
CA VAL A 25 -2.82 -5.13 7.07
C VAL A 25 -2.20 -6.47 7.51
N TYR A 26 -2.18 -7.46 6.61
CA TYR A 26 -1.54 -8.75 6.87
C TYR A 26 -0.04 -8.59 7.16
N GLN A 27 0.68 -7.77 6.39
CA GLN A 27 2.09 -7.46 6.67
C GLN A 27 2.28 -6.79 8.04
N GLY A 28 1.38 -5.87 8.42
CA GLY A 28 1.38 -5.23 9.73
C GLY A 28 1.17 -6.24 10.86
N ILE A 29 0.25 -7.20 10.69
CA ILE A 29 0.01 -8.28 11.66
C ILE A 29 1.26 -9.16 11.81
N LEU A 30 1.91 -9.56 10.71
CA LEU A 30 3.16 -10.31 10.76
C LEU A 30 4.26 -9.52 11.48
N GLY A 31 4.41 -8.23 11.16
CA GLY A 31 5.37 -7.34 11.81
C GLY A 31 5.14 -7.21 13.31
N LEU A 32 3.87 -7.10 13.73
CA LEU A 32 3.50 -7.04 15.15
C LEU A 32 3.80 -8.36 15.88
N LYS A 33 3.51 -9.50 15.24
CA LYS A 33 3.86 -10.82 15.78
C LYS A 33 5.37 -10.95 15.98
N ILE A 34 6.18 -10.50 15.03
CA ILE A 34 7.66 -10.47 15.14
C ILE A 34 8.10 -9.52 16.26
N ARG A 35 7.37 -8.42 16.50
CA ARG A 35 7.69 -7.43 17.54
C ARG A 35 7.42 -7.93 18.96
N ARG A 36 6.36 -8.71 19.16
CA ARG A 36 5.86 -9.10 20.49
C ARG A 36 6.45 -10.39 21.06
N THR A 37 7.35 -11.04 20.35
CA THR A 37 7.94 -12.32 20.77
C THR A 37 9.41 -12.16 21.12
N ASP A 38 9.82 -12.80 22.21
CA ASP A 38 11.22 -12.86 22.64
C ASP A 38 12.00 -13.93 21.88
N THR A 39 11.30 -14.97 21.38
CA THR A 39 11.86 -15.98 20.49
C THR A 39 11.88 -15.48 19.05
N ARG A 40 12.79 -15.96 18.19
CA ARG A 40 12.81 -15.60 16.74
C ARG A 40 11.81 -16.46 15.96
N PRO A 41 10.64 -15.94 15.52
CA PRO A 41 9.65 -16.74 14.80
C PRO A 41 10.05 -16.83 13.32
N PHE A 42 11.00 -17.72 13.00
CA PHE A 42 11.61 -17.81 11.67
C PHE A 42 10.59 -17.86 10.52
N ASP A 43 9.52 -18.62 10.65
CA ASP A 43 8.47 -18.71 9.62
C ASP A 43 7.68 -17.41 9.42
N VAL A 44 7.42 -16.68 10.49
CA VAL A 44 6.72 -15.39 10.43
C VAL A 44 7.64 -14.35 9.78
N ILE A 45 8.91 -14.31 10.19
CA ILE A 45 9.94 -13.44 9.61
C ILE A 45 10.10 -13.73 8.11
N ARG A 46 10.21 -15.01 7.72
CA ARG A 46 10.34 -15.44 6.33
C ARG A 46 9.17 -14.95 5.48
N ARG A 47 7.93 -15.13 5.94
CA ARG A 47 6.73 -14.67 5.23
C ARG A 47 6.70 -13.14 5.10
N HIS A 48 6.97 -12.41 6.18
CA HIS A 48 7.00 -10.95 6.16
C HIS A 48 8.03 -10.42 5.16
N ARG A 49 9.25 -10.97 5.19
CA ARG A 49 10.34 -10.56 4.29
C ARG A 49 10.12 -10.96 2.83
N LYS A 50 9.50 -12.12 2.58
CA LYS A 50 9.23 -12.60 1.22
C LYS A 50 8.12 -11.79 0.55
N ILE A 51 7.05 -11.50 1.29
CA ILE A 51 5.85 -10.86 0.73
C ILE A 51 5.96 -9.32 0.74
N GLY A 52 6.73 -8.73 1.66
CA GLY A 52 6.93 -7.27 1.75
C GLY A 52 7.31 -6.60 0.42
N PRO A 53 8.34 -7.06 -0.31
CA PRO A 53 8.70 -6.50 -1.61
C PRO A 53 7.59 -6.64 -2.66
N VAL A 54 6.86 -7.75 -2.66
CA VAL A 54 5.71 -7.97 -3.56
C VAL A 54 4.61 -6.95 -3.25
N ALA A 55 4.29 -6.73 -1.98
CA ALA A 55 3.32 -5.72 -1.56
C ALA A 55 3.75 -4.31 -1.98
N ALA A 56 5.04 -4.00 -1.92
CA ALA A 56 5.56 -2.71 -2.34
C ALA A 56 5.36 -2.44 -3.84
N VAL A 57 5.72 -3.42 -4.68
CA VAL A 57 5.52 -3.34 -6.13
C VAL A 57 4.03 -3.23 -6.46
N LEU A 58 3.20 -4.09 -5.89
CA LEU A 58 1.76 -4.06 -6.15
C LEU A 58 1.10 -2.76 -5.70
N GLY A 59 1.51 -2.19 -4.56
CA GLY A 59 1.03 -0.89 -4.09
C GLY A 59 1.36 0.26 -5.05
N ALA A 60 2.59 0.30 -5.56
CA ALA A 60 2.98 1.28 -6.58
C ALA A 60 2.21 1.07 -7.90
N SER A 61 2.05 -0.18 -8.34
CA SER A 61 1.28 -0.51 -9.54
C SER A 61 -0.19 -0.12 -9.42
N GLY A 62 -0.79 -0.24 -8.23
CA GLY A 62 -2.16 0.20 -7.96
C GLY A 62 -2.35 1.70 -8.22
N PHE A 63 -1.42 2.53 -7.77
CA PHE A 63 -1.42 3.97 -8.03
C PHE A 63 -1.28 4.29 -9.53
N MET A 64 -0.32 3.66 -10.21
CA MET A 64 -0.12 3.84 -11.65
C MET A 64 -1.35 3.41 -12.46
N ALA A 65 -2.00 2.30 -12.08
CA ALA A 65 -3.24 1.86 -12.71
C ALA A 65 -4.36 2.91 -12.54
N GLY A 66 -4.49 3.52 -11.35
CA GLY A 66 -5.47 4.58 -11.12
C GLY A 66 -5.24 5.81 -12.00
N MET A 67 -3.97 6.22 -12.15
CA MET A 67 -3.60 7.30 -13.08
C MET A 67 -3.95 6.96 -14.52
N THR A 68 -3.64 5.74 -14.97
CA THR A 68 -3.98 5.27 -16.32
C THR A 68 -5.49 5.27 -16.56
N VAL A 69 -6.29 4.76 -15.61
CA VAL A 69 -7.75 4.77 -15.72
C VAL A 69 -8.28 6.21 -15.83
N LEU A 70 -7.74 7.14 -15.04
CA LEU A 70 -8.20 8.53 -15.08
C LEU A 70 -7.78 9.24 -16.38
N TYR A 71 -6.57 8.99 -16.87
CA TYR A 71 -6.13 9.52 -18.16
C TYR A 71 -7.01 9.02 -19.31
N LEU A 72 -7.38 7.75 -19.30
CA LEU A 72 -8.29 7.17 -20.31
C LEU A 72 -9.74 7.68 -20.19
N ASP A 73 -10.19 8.03 -18.98
CA ASP A 73 -11.54 8.58 -18.72
C ASP A 73 -11.65 10.05 -19.13
N ALA A 74 -10.67 10.87 -18.73
CA ALA A 74 -10.81 12.32 -18.73
C ALA A 74 -9.70 13.07 -19.49
N GLY A 75 -8.62 12.40 -19.90
CA GLY A 75 -7.49 13.01 -20.61
C GLY A 75 -6.48 13.74 -19.72
N TYR A 76 -6.66 13.71 -18.40
CA TYR A 76 -5.75 14.34 -17.44
C TYR A 76 -5.48 13.42 -16.24
N LEU A 77 -4.36 13.67 -15.56
CA LEU A 77 -3.87 12.81 -14.48
C LEU A 77 -4.40 13.20 -13.09
N VAL A 78 -4.94 14.41 -12.93
CA VAL A 78 -5.36 14.95 -11.62
C VAL A 78 -6.76 15.53 -11.73
N LYS A 79 -7.77 14.71 -11.46
CA LYS A 79 -9.18 15.09 -11.31
C LYS A 79 -9.59 15.25 -9.85
N TYR A 80 -9.07 14.35 -9.02
CA TYR A 80 -9.39 14.22 -7.60
C TYR A 80 -8.11 14.45 -6.78
N PRO A 81 -7.75 15.71 -6.51
CA PRO A 81 -6.42 16.06 -5.99
C PRO A 81 -6.11 15.42 -4.64
N LEU A 82 -7.10 15.28 -3.74
CA LEU A 82 -6.92 14.63 -2.45
C LEU A 82 -6.63 13.13 -2.59
N HIS A 83 -7.38 12.41 -3.42
CA HIS A 83 -7.16 11.00 -3.69
C HIS A 83 -5.81 10.76 -4.39
N PHE A 84 -5.46 11.62 -5.36
CA PHE A 84 -4.17 11.56 -6.03
C PHE A 84 -3.00 11.78 -5.06
N THR A 85 -3.04 12.87 -4.29
CA THR A 85 -1.95 13.24 -3.38
C THR A 85 -1.78 12.22 -2.26
N THR A 86 -2.89 11.74 -1.69
CA THR A 86 -2.87 10.69 -0.66
C THR A 86 -2.28 9.39 -1.22
N GLY A 87 -2.67 8.99 -2.44
CA GLY A 87 -2.08 7.85 -3.15
C GLY A 87 -0.57 8.00 -3.38
N LEU A 88 -0.12 9.19 -3.81
CA LEU A 88 1.29 9.48 -4.02
C LEU A 88 2.08 9.39 -2.71
N ILE A 89 1.56 9.94 -1.61
CA ILE A 89 2.17 9.83 -0.29
C ILE A 89 2.30 8.36 0.13
N ILE A 90 1.25 7.56 -0.06
CA ILE A 90 1.30 6.12 0.23
C ILE A 90 2.43 5.45 -0.56
N VAL A 91 2.56 5.70 -1.87
CA VAL A 91 3.63 5.13 -2.69
C VAL A 91 5.01 5.54 -2.18
N VAL A 92 5.22 6.82 -1.86
CA VAL A 92 6.49 7.31 -1.29
C VAL A 92 6.81 6.62 0.03
N LEU A 93 5.82 6.46 0.91
CA LEU A 93 6.00 5.78 2.20
C LEU A 93 6.28 4.28 2.03
N ILE A 94 5.63 3.61 1.07
CA ILE A 94 5.88 2.21 0.72
C ILE A 94 7.34 2.03 0.28
N MET A 95 7.81 2.85 -0.66
CA MET A 95 9.19 2.79 -1.14
C MET A 95 10.19 3.08 -0.02
N THR A 96 9.88 4.08 0.82
CA THR A 96 10.68 4.41 2.00
C THR A 96 10.74 3.24 2.99
N THR A 97 9.61 2.59 3.25
CA THR A 97 9.50 1.44 4.15
C THR A 97 10.28 0.24 3.65
N TRP A 98 10.26 0.00 2.34
CA TRP A 98 11.06 -1.05 1.71
C TRP A 98 12.56 -0.74 1.80
N ILE A 99 13.00 0.48 1.48
CA ILE A 99 14.41 0.87 1.62
C ILE A 99 14.87 0.72 3.08
N ILE A 100 14.07 1.17 4.04
CA ILE A 100 14.38 1.03 5.47
C ILE A 100 14.44 -0.44 5.89
N SER A 101 13.59 -1.32 5.35
CA SER A 101 13.57 -2.72 5.75
C SER A 101 14.89 -3.43 5.47
N THR A 102 15.61 -3.04 4.41
CA THR A 102 16.95 -3.57 4.09
C THR A 102 18.02 -3.17 5.12
N LYS A 103 17.77 -2.14 5.93
CA LYS A 103 18.69 -1.62 6.96
C LYS A 103 18.47 -2.25 8.34
N ILE A 104 17.40 -3.04 8.52
CA ILE A 104 17.07 -3.66 9.81
C ILE A 104 18.03 -4.82 10.08
N LYS A 105 18.96 -4.61 11.02
CA LYS A 105 19.93 -5.61 11.48
C LYS A 105 19.62 -6.02 12.91
N GLY A 106 19.06 -7.21 13.10
CA GLY A 106 18.71 -7.73 14.43
C GLY A 106 17.51 -7.04 15.08
N ALA A 107 17.24 -7.40 16.34
CA ALA A 107 16.06 -6.96 17.09
C ALA A 107 16.15 -5.48 17.53
N ASP A 108 17.35 -5.01 17.88
CA ASP A 108 17.58 -3.69 18.51
C ASP A 108 17.84 -2.57 17.49
N SER A 109 17.61 -2.85 16.20
CA SER A 109 17.82 -1.85 15.16
C SER A 109 16.82 -0.70 15.29
N ALA A 110 17.32 0.54 15.40
CA ALA A 110 16.47 1.74 15.37
C ALA A 110 15.61 1.86 14.09
N TRP A 111 16.03 1.18 13.00
CA TRP A 111 15.25 1.09 11.77
C TRP A 111 13.95 0.28 11.93
N ARG A 112 13.88 -0.63 12.92
CA ARG A 112 12.69 -1.43 13.22
C ARG A 112 11.53 -0.55 13.70
N ASP A 113 11.81 0.43 14.55
CA ASP A 113 10.80 1.38 15.05
C ASP A 113 10.34 2.36 13.97
N ARG A 114 11.27 2.85 13.14
CA ARG A 114 10.93 3.69 11.98
C ARG A 114 10.06 2.91 11.00
N HIS A 115 10.45 1.68 10.66
CA HIS A 115 9.68 0.80 9.78
C HIS A 115 8.28 0.54 10.34
N TYR A 116 8.16 0.27 11.64
CA TYR A 116 6.87 0.06 12.30
C TYR A 116 5.96 1.30 12.21
N ARG A 117 6.48 2.49 12.56
CA ARG A 117 5.70 3.73 12.49
C ARG A 117 5.22 4.04 11.07
N ILE A 118 6.12 3.92 10.08
CA ILE A 118 5.73 4.17 8.68
C ILE A 118 4.72 3.11 8.20
N GLY A 119 4.88 1.85 8.60
CA GLY A 119 3.93 0.79 8.29
C GLY A 119 2.52 1.08 8.82
N ILE A 120 2.40 1.60 10.05
CA ILE A 120 1.12 2.05 10.60
C ILE A 120 0.56 3.21 9.77
N SER A 121 1.38 4.22 9.47
CA SER A 121 0.96 5.36 8.66
C SER A 121 0.43 4.93 7.29
N ILE A 122 1.09 3.97 6.61
CA ILE A 122 0.62 3.41 5.34
C ILE A 122 -0.77 2.77 5.49
N ILE A 123 -0.99 1.96 6.53
CA ILE A 123 -2.28 1.29 6.73
C ILE A 123 -3.38 2.33 6.98
N MET A 124 -3.15 3.31 7.85
CA MET A 124 -4.11 4.39 8.13
C MET A 124 -4.43 5.19 6.86
N LEU A 125 -3.41 5.55 6.08
CA LEU A 125 -3.59 6.26 4.82
C LEU A 125 -4.32 5.42 3.77
N TYR A 126 -4.12 4.10 3.70
CA TYR A 126 -4.90 3.25 2.80
C TYR A 126 -6.39 3.23 3.14
N PHE A 127 -6.77 3.26 4.42
CA PHE A 127 -8.18 3.40 4.80
C PHE A 127 -8.77 4.74 4.33
N ILE A 128 -8.03 5.84 4.53
CA ILE A 128 -8.42 7.17 4.01
C ILE A 128 -8.54 7.13 2.49
N GLN A 129 -7.55 6.56 1.80
CA GLN A 129 -7.53 6.42 0.35
C GLN A 129 -8.72 5.61 -0.18
N ALA A 130 -9.09 4.54 0.52
CA ALA A 130 -10.25 3.72 0.17
C ALA A 130 -11.55 4.50 0.31
N ILE A 131 -11.74 5.26 1.40
CA ILE A 131 -12.91 6.13 1.59
C ILE A 131 -13.00 7.18 0.48
N LEU A 132 -11.89 7.86 0.17
CA LEU A 132 -11.83 8.83 -0.93
C LEU A 132 -12.16 8.18 -2.28
N GLY A 133 -11.67 6.96 -2.52
CA GLY A 133 -11.93 6.20 -3.75
C GLY A 133 -13.39 5.77 -3.88
N LEU A 134 -14.03 5.37 -2.78
CA LEU A 134 -15.46 5.05 -2.75
C LEU A 134 -16.31 6.28 -3.08
N GLY A 135 -15.97 7.46 -2.55
CA GLY A 135 -16.65 8.72 -2.89
C GLY A 135 -16.45 9.20 -4.33
N ILE A 136 -15.51 8.61 -5.08
CA ILE A 136 -15.34 8.86 -6.52
C ILE A 136 -16.14 7.85 -7.35
N LEU A 137 -16.36 6.65 -6.81
CA LEU A 137 -17.05 5.55 -7.48
C LEU A 137 -18.58 5.66 -7.37
N LEU A 138 -19.06 6.12 -6.21
CA LEU A 138 -20.47 6.37 -5.89
C LEU A 138 -20.89 7.78 -6.32
#